data_AF-A0A939AHE7-F1
#
_entry.id   AF-A0A939AHE7-F1
#
_cell.length_a   1.000
_cell.length_b   1.000
_cell.length_c   1.000
_cell.angle_alpha   90.00
_cell.angle_beta   90.00
_cell.angle_gamma   90.00
#
_symmetry.space_group_name_H-M   'P 1'
#
loop_
_entity.id
_entity.type
_entity.pdbx_description
1 polymer ?
#
loop_
_entity_poly.entity_id
_entity_poly.type
_entity_poly.pdbx_seq_one_letter_code
_entity_poly.pdbx_strand_id
1 'polypeptide(L)'
;MRLSADPRRAARAAAARPVAPLGAIPGNREGAHPSMSEVTTVTVREVAGRFASSLKGEERQAQLQELNKFVRDFDQFDIARLTAEIVEKYQEGQERSGADSRRLEPIKSFLMFAHKQGFTDINYGKFIRIRRANGRGGARGGNAERVETPQHEMLTAEGFRRLQEELDNLINVKRPEIARDLFEARIDKDFRENAPFDAAKQHQAEVEARIRQLQAILARAEIIDEGRRTADRIVLGVRVTIRDIGEDDVIEYTLVSPNEANPREGRISVASPVGRAVIDRRQGDEIEVDAPAGKVRYRIESVVS
;
A
#
# COMPACT_ATOMS: atom_id res chain seq x y z
N MET A 1 -70.52 -26.92 3.00
CA MET A 1 -71.33 -26.06 3.89
C MET A 1 -70.37 -25.46 4.92
N ARG A 2 -70.32 -24.11 5.00
CA ARG A 2 -69.57 -23.24 5.95
C ARG A 2 -68.07 -23.08 5.68
N LEU A 3 -67.68 -21.98 5.01
CA LEU A 3 -67.32 -20.63 5.54
C LEU A 3 -65.95 -20.64 6.24
N SER A 4 -64.89 -20.14 5.61
CA SER A 4 -64.50 -18.72 5.46
C SER A 4 -63.64 -18.23 6.64
N ALA A 5 -62.38 -17.87 6.34
CA ALA A 5 -61.73 -16.70 6.91
C ALA A 5 -60.46 -16.37 6.11
N ASP A 6 -60.54 -15.23 5.45
CA ASP A 6 -59.52 -14.53 4.65
C ASP A 6 -58.42 -13.93 5.57
N PRO A 7 -57.20 -13.67 5.07
CA PRO A 7 -56.08 -13.13 5.82
C PRO A 7 -56.13 -11.59 5.88
N ARG A 8 -55.36 -11.02 6.81
CA ARG A 8 -55.09 -9.58 7.05
C ARG A 8 -56.01 -8.87 8.06
N ARG A 9 -55.56 -8.79 9.32
CA ARG A 9 -55.45 -7.55 10.13
C ARG A 9 -55.19 -7.89 11.61
N ALA A 10 -53.96 -7.64 12.06
CA ALA A 10 -53.72 -7.13 13.40
C ALA A 10 -52.41 -6.34 13.38
N ALA A 11 -52.58 -5.03 13.34
CA ALA A 11 -51.50 -4.07 13.37
C ALA A 11 -51.07 -3.82 14.83
N ARG A 12 -49.76 -3.75 15.04
CA ARG A 12 -49.04 -2.70 15.78
C ARG A 12 -49.35 -2.53 17.27
N ALA A 13 -48.41 -2.97 18.10
CA ALA A 13 -48.00 -2.23 19.30
C ALA A 13 -46.48 -2.34 19.43
N ALA A 14 -45.83 -1.18 19.44
CA ALA A 14 -44.39 -1.00 19.49
C ALA A 14 -43.86 -1.20 20.92
N ALA A 15 -42.76 -1.92 21.06
CA ALA A 15 -41.88 -1.82 22.22
C ALA A 15 -40.42 -1.97 21.73
N ALA A 16 -39.70 -0.85 21.73
CA ALA A 16 -38.29 -0.80 21.44
C ALA A 16 -37.48 -1.52 22.52
N ARG A 17 -36.53 -2.38 22.11
CA ARG A 17 -35.44 -2.92 22.95
C ARG A 17 -34.13 -2.88 22.17
N PRO A 18 -32.98 -2.74 22.85
CA PRO A 18 -31.77 -2.15 22.30
C PRO A 18 -30.97 -3.11 21.41
N VAL A 19 -30.24 -2.49 20.47
CA VAL A 19 -29.32 -3.15 19.53
C VAL A 19 -28.10 -3.67 20.31
N ALA A 20 -27.88 -4.99 20.28
CA ALA A 20 -26.63 -5.63 20.68
C ALA A 20 -25.65 -5.64 19.49
N PRO A 21 -24.33 -5.49 19.72
CA PRO A 21 -23.33 -5.51 18.64
C PRO A 21 -23.16 -6.92 18.04
N LEU A 22 -23.09 -6.97 16.71
CA LEU A 22 -22.97 -8.18 15.90
C LEU A 22 -21.60 -8.87 16.06
N GLY A 23 -21.65 -10.20 16.21
CA GLY A 23 -20.90 -11.10 15.32
C GLY A 23 -19.56 -11.64 15.83
N ALA A 24 -19.60 -12.56 16.78
CA ALA A 24 -18.54 -13.56 16.98
C ALA A 24 -18.61 -14.63 15.86
N ILE A 25 -17.47 -14.93 15.22
CA ILE A 25 -17.35 -16.06 14.27
C ILE A 25 -17.00 -17.33 15.07
N PRO A 26 -17.70 -18.46 14.87
CA PRO A 26 -17.47 -19.69 15.63
C PRO A 26 -16.17 -20.40 15.23
N GLY A 27 -15.57 -21.05 16.23
CA GLY A 27 -14.25 -21.68 16.16
C GLY A 27 -14.13 -22.84 15.17
N ASN A 28 -12.98 -22.87 14.49
CA ASN A 28 -12.52 -24.00 13.71
C ASN A 28 -11.84 -25.01 14.64
N ARG A 29 -12.35 -26.25 14.70
CA ARG A 29 -11.73 -27.37 15.43
C ARG A 29 -10.55 -27.95 14.62
N GLU A 30 -9.46 -28.16 15.35
CA GLU A 30 -8.39 -29.16 15.19
C GLU A 30 -8.10 -29.73 13.79
N GLY A 31 -7.04 -29.17 13.18
CA GLY A 31 -6.11 -29.91 12.33
C GLY A 31 -4.70 -29.67 12.89
N ALA A 32 -4.09 -30.70 13.46
CA ALA A 32 -2.80 -30.62 14.13
C ALA A 32 -1.66 -30.31 13.13
N HIS A 33 -1.03 -29.15 13.30
CA HIS A 33 0.32 -28.86 12.81
C HIS A 33 1.11 -28.15 13.92
N PRO A 34 2.41 -28.46 14.08
CA PRO A 34 3.17 -28.13 15.29
C PRO A 34 3.52 -26.63 15.32
N SER A 35 2.92 -25.84 16.21
CA SER A 35 3.18 -24.40 16.26
C SER A 35 4.39 -24.05 17.14
N MET A 36 5.49 -23.78 16.43
CA MET A 36 6.45 -22.69 16.62
C MET A 36 6.55 -22.06 18.02
N SER A 37 7.73 -22.22 18.61
CA SER A 37 8.24 -21.43 19.74
C SER A 37 7.99 -19.93 19.54
N GLU A 38 7.46 -19.29 20.57
CA GLU A 38 7.14 -17.86 20.68
C GLU A 38 8.28 -16.96 20.20
N VAL A 39 8.07 -16.24 19.09
CA VAL A 39 8.88 -15.07 18.76
C VAL A 39 8.46 -13.97 19.73
N THR A 40 9.33 -13.59 20.67
CA THR A 40 9.04 -12.52 21.63
C THR A 40 8.90 -11.18 20.89
N THR A 41 7.66 -10.78 20.59
CA THR A 41 7.34 -9.49 19.99
C THR A 41 7.46 -8.39 21.04
N VAL A 42 8.24 -7.33 20.75
CA VAL A 42 8.34 -6.16 21.62
C VAL A 42 7.27 -5.15 21.20
N THR A 43 6.38 -4.79 22.13
CA THR A 43 5.22 -3.94 21.82
C THR A 43 5.52 -2.45 22.02
N VAL A 44 4.72 -1.58 21.38
CA VAL A 44 4.77 -0.12 21.59
C VAL A 44 4.55 0.22 23.07
N ARG A 45 3.64 -0.45 23.79
CA ARG A 45 3.44 -0.26 25.23
C ARG A 45 4.71 -0.52 26.04
N GLU A 46 5.43 -1.60 25.75
CA GLU A 46 6.66 -1.96 26.47
C GLU A 46 7.77 -0.94 26.25
N VAL A 47 7.97 -0.49 25.01
CA VAL A 47 8.98 0.54 24.71
C VAL A 47 8.57 1.89 25.28
N ALA A 48 7.27 2.23 25.28
CA ALA A 48 6.77 3.46 25.87
C ALA A 48 6.97 3.48 27.38
N GLY A 49 6.83 2.35 28.07
CA GLY A 49 7.16 2.21 29.49
C GLY A 49 8.65 2.50 29.78
N ARG A 50 9.55 2.00 28.92
CA ARG A 50 10.99 2.30 29.00
C ARG A 50 11.27 3.78 28.77
N PHE A 51 10.65 4.39 27.77
CA PHE A 51 10.79 5.82 27.48
C PHE A 51 10.24 6.69 28.61
N ALA A 52 9.08 6.36 29.17
CA ALA A 52 8.43 7.06 30.29
C ALA A 52 9.31 7.14 31.55
N SER A 53 10.14 6.11 31.79
CA SER A 53 11.11 6.08 32.89
C SER A 53 12.30 7.02 32.66
N SER A 54 12.59 7.35 31.40
CA SER A 54 13.67 8.26 31.00
C SER A 54 13.28 9.74 31.08
N LEU A 55 11.97 10.05 31.07
CA LEU A 55 11.45 11.41 31.15
C LEU A 55 11.64 12.02 32.55
N LYS A 56 12.19 13.24 32.60
CA LYS A 56 12.45 14.03 33.82
C LYS A 56 12.03 15.49 33.60
N GLY A 57 11.72 16.21 34.68
CA GLY A 57 11.37 17.64 34.64
C GLY A 57 9.89 17.95 34.86
N GLU A 58 9.55 19.23 34.90
CA GLU A 58 8.21 19.74 35.22
C GLU A 58 7.15 19.36 34.17
N GLU A 59 7.55 19.19 32.92
CA GLU A 59 6.65 18.82 31.82
C GLU A 59 6.37 17.31 31.71
N ARG A 60 6.97 16.48 32.57
CA ARG A 60 6.87 15.01 32.48
C ARG A 60 5.43 14.51 32.45
N GLN A 61 4.53 15.07 33.26
CA GLN A 61 3.13 14.64 33.29
C GLN A 61 2.41 14.95 31.97
N ALA A 62 2.65 16.13 31.37
CA ALA A 62 2.07 16.50 30.08
C ALA A 62 2.61 15.63 28.94
N GLN A 63 3.92 15.33 28.95
CA GLN A 63 4.55 14.44 27.97
C GLN A 63 3.99 13.01 28.05
N LEU A 64 3.79 12.49 29.27
CA LEU A 64 3.18 11.18 29.50
C LEU A 64 1.71 11.13 29.05
N GLN A 65 0.95 12.22 29.21
CA GLN A 65 -0.42 12.28 28.74
C GLN A 65 -0.52 12.14 27.21
N GLU A 66 0.33 12.84 26.45
CA GLU A 66 0.33 12.70 24.99
C GLU A 66 0.89 11.35 24.52
N LEU A 67 1.93 10.83 25.20
CA LEU A 67 2.45 9.49 24.94
C LEU A 67 1.40 8.40 25.19
N ASN A 68 0.61 8.50 26.26
CA ASN A 68 -0.41 7.52 26.60
C ASN A 68 -1.58 7.49 25.60
N LYS A 69 -1.86 8.59 24.90
CA LYS A 69 -2.82 8.61 23.80
C LYS A 69 -2.30 7.79 22.62
N PHE A 70 -1.04 8.03 22.24
CA PHE A 70 -0.38 7.25 21.19
C PHE A 70 -0.33 5.76 21.54
N VAL A 71 0.07 5.42 22.77
CA VAL A 71 0.11 4.02 23.24
C VAL A 71 -1.28 3.38 23.21
N ARG A 72 -2.35 4.11 23.51
CA ARG A 72 -3.72 3.57 23.44
C ARG A 72 -4.09 3.13 22.03
N ASP A 73 -3.68 3.88 21.02
CA ASP A 73 -3.98 3.59 19.62
C ASP A 73 -3.11 2.44 19.06
N PHE A 74 -1.95 2.19 19.69
CA PHE A 74 -0.95 1.21 19.23
C PHE A 74 -0.58 0.17 20.29
N ASP A 75 -1.48 -0.15 21.21
CA ASP A 75 -1.16 -0.77 22.49
C ASP A 75 -0.31 -2.06 22.41
N GLN A 76 -0.83 -3.05 21.69
CA GLN A 76 -0.17 -4.34 21.44
C GLN A 76 0.55 -4.35 20.10
N PHE A 77 0.69 -3.19 19.45
CA PHE A 77 1.34 -3.11 18.15
C PHE A 77 2.82 -3.45 18.29
N ASP A 78 3.31 -4.31 17.41
CA ASP A 78 4.72 -4.64 17.30
C ASP A 78 5.51 -3.41 16.85
N ILE A 79 6.40 -2.90 17.71
CA ILE A 79 7.11 -1.67 17.41
C ILE A 79 8.03 -1.81 16.19
N ALA A 80 8.52 -3.03 15.91
CA ALA A 80 9.35 -3.29 14.74
C ALA A 80 8.56 -3.19 13.43
N ARG A 81 7.22 -3.25 13.49
CA ARG A 81 6.32 -3.13 12.33
C ARG A 81 5.82 -1.70 12.09
N LEU A 82 6.31 -0.71 12.84
CA LEU A 82 5.98 0.69 12.58
C LEU A 82 6.44 1.08 11.18
N THR A 83 5.68 1.95 10.51
CA THR A 83 6.01 2.50 9.20
C THR A 83 5.84 4.02 9.20
N ALA A 84 6.45 4.72 8.23
CA ALA A 84 6.27 6.16 8.07
C ALA A 84 4.80 6.52 7.85
N GLU A 85 4.08 5.72 7.06
CA GLU A 85 2.65 5.91 6.78
C GLU A 85 1.78 5.85 8.05
N ILE A 86 2.05 4.89 8.95
CA ILE A 86 1.33 4.77 10.22
C ILE A 86 1.53 6.05 11.07
N VAL A 87 2.76 6.56 11.11
CA VAL A 87 3.10 7.78 11.86
C VAL A 87 2.48 9.03 11.23
N GLU A 88 2.50 9.13 9.90
CA GLU A 88 1.89 10.25 9.16
C GLU A 88 0.37 10.27 9.30
N LYS A 89 -0.30 9.11 9.15
CA LYS A 89 -1.75 8.98 9.38
C LYS A 89 -2.16 9.33 10.81
N TYR A 90 -1.34 8.94 11.80
CA TYR A 90 -1.58 9.35 13.19
C TYR A 90 -1.48 10.87 13.36
N GLN A 91 -0.44 11.51 12.81
CA GLN A 91 -0.30 12.97 12.84
C GLN A 91 -1.50 13.67 12.17
N GLU A 92 -1.92 13.23 10.99
CA GLU A 92 -3.09 13.78 10.30
C GLU A 92 -4.36 13.67 11.16
N GLY A 93 -4.55 12.55 11.85
CA GLY A 93 -5.68 12.35 12.76
C GLY A 93 -5.69 13.37 13.91
N GLN A 94 -4.53 13.69 14.47
CA GLN A 94 -4.40 14.71 15.53
C GLN A 94 -4.62 16.13 14.99
N GLU A 95 -4.11 16.44 13.78
CA GLU A 95 -4.29 17.76 13.14
C GLU A 95 -5.75 18.03 12.76
N ARG A 96 -6.49 17.01 12.28
CA ARG A 96 -7.93 17.10 11.97
C ARG A 96 -8.78 17.33 13.23
N SER A 97 -8.30 16.87 14.38
CA SER A 97 -8.89 17.13 15.70
C SER A 97 -8.60 18.55 16.23
N GLY A 98 -7.84 19.36 15.48
CA GLY A 98 -7.46 20.72 15.87
C GLY A 98 -6.38 20.77 16.96
N ALA A 99 -5.64 19.68 17.18
CA ALA A 99 -4.57 19.64 18.17
C ALA A 99 -3.38 20.51 17.76
N ASP A 100 -2.80 21.27 18.70
CA ASP A 100 -1.55 21.99 18.49
C ASP A 100 -0.43 21.00 18.12
N SER A 101 0.25 21.22 16.99
CA SER A 101 1.34 20.38 16.51
C SER A 101 2.46 20.19 17.55
N ARG A 102 2.61 21.10 18.51
CA ARG A 102 3.55 20.98 19.64
C ARG A 102 3.25 19.78 20.54
N ARG A 103 1.99 19.31 20.58
CA ARG A 103 1.59 18.13 21.36
C ARG A 103 2.17 16.82 20.82
N LEU A 104 2.72 16.84 19.60
CA LEU A 104 3.39 15.68 19.00
C LEU A 104 4.87 15.56 19.39
N GLU A 105 5.45 16.55 20.06
CA GLU A 105 6.86 16.54 20.50
C GLU A 105 7.22 15.32 21.39
N PRO A 106 6.37 14.89 22.34
CA PRO A 106 6.64 13.69 23.14
C PRO A 106 6.65 12.42 22.29
N ILE A 107 5.78 12.33 21.29
CA ILE A 107 5.67 11.18 20.38
C ILE A 107 6.88 11.12 19.45
N LYS A 108 7.30 12.27 18.92
CA LYS A 108 8.54 12.41 18.15
C LYS A 108 9.75 11.94 18.95
N SER A 109 9.87 12.40 20.19
CA SER A 109 10.96 12.01 21.09
C SER A 109 10.94 10.51 21.41
N PHE A 110 9.76 9.93 21.62
CA PHE A 110 9.57 8.50 21.81
C PHE A 110 10.05 7.68 20.60
N LEU A 111 9.65 8.05 19.38
CA LEU A 111 10.05 7.34 18.16
C LEU A 111 11.56 7.46 17.89
N MET A 112 12.16 8.61 18.20
CA MET A 112 13.62 8.78 18.16
C MET A 112 14.33 7.89 19.20
N PHE A 113 13.76 7.79 20.41
CA PHE A 113 14.27 6.90 21.44
C PHE A 113 14.17 5.43 21.01
N ALA A 114 13.04 5.02 20.42
CA ALA A 114 12.83 3.66 19.93
C ALA A 114 13.94 3.25 18.94
N HIS A 115 14.23 4.12 17.97
CA HIS A 115 15.34 3.92 17.02
C HIS A 115 16.71 3.89 17.72
N LYS A 116 16.99 4.84 18.62
CA LYS A 116 18.27 4.89 19.34
C LYS A 116 18.54 3.64 20.19
N GLN A 117 17.49 3.01 20.69
CA GLN A 117 17.57 1.77 21.46
C GLN A 117 17.50 0.50 20.59
N GLY A 118 17.42 0.66 19.27
CA GLY A 118 17.40 -0.46 18.32
C GLY A 118 16.06 -1.20 18.22
N PHE A 119 14.97 -0.61 18.72
CA PHE A 119 13.62 -1.18 18.57
C PHE A 119 13.03 -0.93 17.18
N THR A 120 13.54 0.07 16.44
CA THR A 120 13.16 0.36 15.06
C THR A 120 14.41 0.65 14.23
N ASP A 121 14.43 0.16 12.99
CA ASP A 121 15.55 0.39 12.06
C ASP A 121 15.54 1.80 11.45
N ILE A 122 14.38 2.45 11.46
CA ILE A 122 14.19 3.81 10.95
C ILE A 122 13.85 4.74 12.11
N ASN A 123 14.43 5.94 12.09
CA ASN A 123 14.04 7.02 12.98
C ASN A 123 12.71 7.63 12.52
N TYR A 124 11.61 7.02 12.97
CA TYR A 124 10.27 7.46 12.62
C TYR A 124 9.90 8.84 13.17
N GLY A 125 10.63 9.36 14.15
CA GLY A 125 10.45 10.73 14.64
C GLY A 125 10.71 11.81 13.58
N LYS A 126 11.43 11.49 12.50
CA LYS A 126 11.67 12.41 11.37
C LYS A 126 10.40 12.73 10.58
N PHE A 127 9.40 11.84 10.61
CA PHE A 127 8.13 12.02 9.89
C PHE A 127 7.13 12.89 10.67
N ILE A 128 7.41 13.19 11.94
CA ILE A 128 6.59 14.11 12.74
C ILE A 128 7.01 15.57 12.51
N ARG A 129 6.10 16.35 11.91
CA ARG A 129 6.29 17.78 11.58
C ARG A 129 5.62 18.66 12.62
N ILE A 130 6.40 19.47 13.33
CA ILE A 130 5.94 20.35 14.40
C ILE A 130 6.08 21.80 13.95
N ARG A 131 4.97 22.51 13.78
CA ARG A 131 4.97 23.94 13.41
C ARG A 131 5.19 24.79 14.66
N ARG A 132 6.20 25.65 14.67
CA ARG A 132 6.38 26.65 15.73
C ARG A 132 5.48 27.85 15.44
N ALA A 133 4.69 28.26 16.43
CA ALA A 133 4.00 29.55 16.38
C ALA A 133 5.03 30.67 16.55
N ASN A 134 5.46 31.29 15.44
CA ASN A 134 5.80 32.73 15.31
C ASN A 134 6.26 33.06 13.88
N GLY A 135 5.62 34.07 13.27
CA GLY A 135 6.18 34.88 12.18
C GLY A 135 5.56 34.69 10.79
N ARG A 136 4.66 35.61 10.40
CA ARG A 136 4.35 35.91 8.99
C ARG A 136 5.61 36.43 8.29
N GLY A 137 5.87 35.96 7.07
CA GLY A 137 6.78 36.64 6.13
C GLY A 137 7.71 35.71 5.37
N GLY A 138 7.27 35.26 4.20
CA GLY A 138 8.10 34.47 3.29
C GLY A 138 7.33 33.86 2.14
N ALA A 139 6.56 34.67 1.41
CA ALA A 139 6.20 34.31 0.04
C ALA A 139 7.49 34.26 -0.78
N ARG A 140 8.10 33.07 -0.87
CA ARG A 140 9.00 32.71 -1.94
C ARG A 140 8.34 31.57 -2.69
N GLY A 141 7.88 31.90 -3.88
CA GLY A 141 7.47 30.90 -4.87
C GLY A 141 8.61 29.92 -5.08
N GLY A 142 8.35 28.67 -4.73
CA GLY A 142 9.02 27.50 -5.27
C GLY A 142 7.89 26.64 -5.77
N ASN A 143 7.69 26.66 -7.08
CA ASN A 143 6.69 25.97 -7.89
C ASN A 143 5.37 25.61 -7.19
N ALA A 144 4.27 26.15 -7.72
CA ALA A 144 3.09 25.32 -7.87
C ALA A 144 3.54 24.07 -8.65
N GLU A 145 4.03 23.07 -7.94
CA GLU A 145 3.95 21.69 -8.37
C GLU A 145 2.49 21.56 -8.70
N ARG A 146 2.23 21.45 -10.01
CA ARG A 146 0.90 21.16 -10.53
C ARG A 146 0.34 20.13 -9.57
N VAL A 147 -0.84 20.38 -9.03
CA VAL A 147 -1.62 19.30 -8.44
C VAL A 147 -1.70 18.29 -9.57
N GLU A 148 -0.78 17.34 -9.59
CA GLU A 148 -0.87 16.17 -10.42
C GLU A 148 -2.15 15.56 -9.92
N THR A 149 -3.19 15.65 -10.75
CA THR A 149 -4.41 14.89 -10.61
C THR A 149 -4.01 13.53 -10.04
N PRO A 150 -4.59 13.05 -8.91
CA PRO A 150 -4.18 11.79 -8.32
C PRO A 150 -4.12 10.77 -9.45
N GLN A 151 -2.91 10.32 -9.76
CA GLN A 151 -2.65 9.38 -10.85
C GLN A 151 -3.25 8.06 -10.34
N HIS A 152 -4.56 7.87 -10.52
CA HIS A 152 -5.19 6.58 -10.25
C HIS A 152 -4.50 5.56 -11.13
N GLU A 153 -3.90 4.57 -10.50
CA GLU A 153 -3.18 3.54 -11.23
C GLU A 153 -4.21 2.52 -11.69
N MET A 154 -4.64 2.67 -12.94
CA MET A 154 -5.64 1.78 -13.53
C MET A 154 -5.01 0.41 -13.75
N LEU A 155 -5.50 -0.61 -13.04
CA LEU A 155 -5.03 -1.99 -13.17
C LEU A 155 -6.15 -2.86 -13.70
N THR A 156 -5.79 -3.91 -14.45
CA THR A 156 -6.77 -4.96 -14.72
C THR A 156 -7.07 -5.75 -13.45
N ALA A 157 -8.23 -6.42 -13.41
CA ALA A 157 -8.58 -7.29 -12.27
C ALA A 157 -7.55 -8.41 -12.06
N GLU A 158 -6.93 -8.90 -13.14
CA GLU A 158 -5.84 -9.87 -13.07
C GLU A 158 -4.55 -9.23 -12.55
N GLY A 159 -4.17 -8.06 -13.05
CA GLY A 159 -3.00 -7.32 -12.59
C GLY A 159 -3.04 -7.03 -11.10
N PHE A 160 -4.19 -6.54 -10.61
CA PHE A 160 -4.38 -6.29 -9.19
C PHE A 160 -4.17 -7.56 -8.35
N ARG A 161 -4.74 -8.70 -8.76
CA ARG A 161 -4.55 -9.98 -8.06
C ARG A 161 -3.09 -10.42 -8.05
N ARG A 162 -2.41 -10.35 -9.20
CA ARG A 162 -0.98 -10.71 -9.31
C ARG A 162 -0.12 -9.86 -8.36
N LEU A 163 -0.35 -8.54 -8.30
CA LEU A 163 0.39 -7.65 -7.40
C LEU A 163 0.06 -7.92 -5.92
N GLN A 164 -1.18 -8.27 -5.60
CA GLN A 164 -1.58 -8.65 -4.24
C GLN A 164 -0.92 -9.96 -3.81
N GLU A 165 -0.91 -10.98 -4.67
CA GLU A 165 -0.23 -12.26 -4.43
C GLU A 165 1.28 -12.08 -4.26
N GLU A 166 1.90 -11.22 -5.09
CA GLU A 166 3.31 -10.85 -4.95
C GLU A 166 3.57 -10.22 -3.58
N LEU A 167 2.75 -9.23 -3.18
CA LEU A 167 2.87 -8.57 -1.88
C LEU A 167 2.73 -9.55 -0.72
N ASP A 168 1.73 -10.43 -0.76
CA ASP A 168 1.49 -11.41 0.29
C ASP A 168 2.64 -12.42 0.42
N ASN A 169 3.21 -12.86 -0.71
CA ASN A 169 4.39 -13.72 -0.70
C ASN A 169 5.62 -12.99 -0.12
N LEU A 170 5.84 -11.73 -0.48
CA LEU A 170 6.96 -10.94 0.04
C LEU A 170 6.85 -10.75 1.57
N ILE A 171 5.64 -10.46 2.08
CA ILE A 171 5.41 -10.24 3.51
C ILE A 171 5.46 -11.53 4.32
N ASN A 172 4.78 -12.59 3.86
CA ASN A 172 4.53 -13.78 4.67
C ASN A 172 5.59 -14.88 4.48
N VAL A 173 6.34 -14.85 3.38
CA VAL A 173 7.35 -15.87 3.06
C VAL A 173 8.75 -15.26 3.06
N LYS A 174 9.00 -14.27 2.19
CA LYS A 174 10.36 -13.77 1.95
C LYS A 174 10.93 -12.94 3.09
N ARG A 175 10.13 -12.04 3.68
CA ARG A 175 10.58 -11.22 4.82
C ARG A 175 10.97 -12.09 6.04
N PRO A 176 10.20 -13.12 6.44
CA PRO A 176 10.64 -14.08 7.46
C PRO A 176 11.88 -14.89 7.10
N GLU A 177 12.02 -15.32 5.84
CA GLU A 177 13.20 -16.04 5.32
C GLU A 177 14.47 -15.19 5.49
N ILE A 178 14.45 -13.96 5.00
CA ILE A 178 15.58 -13.02 5.11
C ILE A 178 15.93 -12.71 6.57
N ALA A 179 14.92 -12.61 7.45
CA ALA A 179 15.15 -12.41 8.88
C ALA A 179 15.89 -13.59 9.53
N ARG A 180 15.64 -14.83 9.07
CA ARG A 180 16.37 -16.03 9.51
C ARG A 180 17.80 -16.00 8.98
N ASP A 181 17.99 -15.71 7.69
CA ASP A 181 19.32 -15.62 7.07
C ASP A 181 20.21 -14.59 7.79
N LEU A 182 19.65 -13.42 8.11
CA LEU A 182 20.35 -12.37 8.87
C LEU A 182 20.71 -12.81 10.30
N PHE A 183 19.85 -13.62 10.94
CA PHE A 183 20.10 -14.14 12.28
C PHE A 183 21.21 -15.20 12.25
N GLU A 184 21.16 -16.13 11.30
CA GLU A 184 22.17 -17.17 11.11
C GLU A 184 23.54 -16.55 10.76
N ALA A 185 23.57 -15.61 9.82
CA ALA A 185 24.78 -14.92 9.44
C ALA A 185 25.38 -14.10 10.61
N ARG A 186 24.57 -13.62 11.55
CA ARG A 186 25.03 -12.89 12.75
C ARG A 186 25.66 -13.80 13.81
N ILE A 187 25.28 -15.08 13.87
CA ILE A 187 25.86 -16.05 14.80
C ILE A 187 27.26 -16.47 14.34
N ASP A 188 27.52 -16.40 13.04
CA ASP A 188 28.82 -16.72 12.48
C ASP A 188 29.87 -15.67 12.89
N LYS A 189 30.88 -16.10 13.65
CA LYS A 189 31.74 -15.23 14.48
C LYS A 189 32.84 -14.48 13.72
N ASP A 190 32.89 -14.59 12.40
CA ASP A 190 33.92 -13.94 11.58
C ASP A 190 33.42 -12.59 11.02
N PHE A 191 33.30 -11.61 11.92
CA PHE A 191 32.69 -10.30 11.67
C PHE A 191 33.45 -9.38 10.70
N ARG A 192 34.61 -9.81 10.17
CA ARG A 192 35.49 -8.92 9.40
C ARG A 192 35.23 -8.91 7.90
N GLU A 193 34.64 -9.97 7.34
CA GLU A 193 34.26 -10.06 5.92
C GLU A 193 33.04 -10.99 5.71
N ASN A 194 31.96 -10.77 6.45
CA ASN A 194 30.78 -11.64 6.36
C ASN A 194 29.93 -11.28 5.12
N ALA A 195 30.42 -11.69 3.94
CA ALA A 195 29.71 -11.53 2.66
C ALA A 195 28.26 -12.06 2.69
N PRO A 196 27.95 -13.19 3.37
CA PRO A 196 26.56 -13.61 3.59
C PRO A 196 25.69 -12.58 4.33
N PHE A 197 26.21 -11.95 5.38
CA PHE A 197 25.47 -10.94 6.14
C PHE A 197 25.18 -9.68 5.29
N ASP A 198 26.17 -9.19 4.54
CA ASP A 198 26.00 -8.03 3.66
C ASP A 198 25.02 -8.34 2.51
N ALA A 199 25.09 -9.55 1.93
CA ALA A 199 24.15 -10.00 0.90
C ALA A 199 22.72 -10.09 1.45
N ALA A 200 22.53 -10.68 2.64
CA ALA A 200 21.21 -10.77 3.27
C ALA A 200 20.63 -9.38 3.59
N LYS A 201 21.46 -8.42 4.01
CA LYS A 201 21.04 -7.04 4.27
C LYS A 201 20.66 -6.29 2.99
N GLN A 202 21.40 -6.50 1.90
CA GLN A 202 21.06 -5.93 0.60
C GLN A 202 19.74 -6.51 0.08
N HIS A 203 19.57 -7.83 0.16
CA HIS A 203 18.34 -8.51 -0.23
C HIS A 203 17.14 -8.03 0.60
N GLN A 204 17.33 -7.81 1.90
CA GLN A 204 16.32 -7.19 2.76
C GLN A 204 15.91 -5.80 2.24
N ALA A 205 16.88 -4.94 1.90
CA ALA A 205 16.60 -3.59 1.41
C ALA A 205 15.79 -3.60 0.11
N GLU A 206 16.11 -4.53 -0.80
CA GLU A 206 15.41 -4.71 -2.07
C GLU A 206 13.97 -5.19 -1.87
N VAL A 207 13.77 -6.22 -1.04
CA VAL A 207 12.43 -6.73 -0.71
C VAL A 207 11.58 -5.66 -0.04
N GLU A 208 12.13 -4.92 0.92
CA GLU A 208 11.41 -3.84 1.60
C GLU A 208 11.07 -2.67 0.67
N ALA A 209 11.95 -2.35 -0.29
CA ALA A 209 11.65 -1.36 -1.32
C ALA A 209 10.49 -1.83 -2.21
N ARG A 210 10.49 -3.10 -2.63
CA ARG A 210 9.42 -3.66 -3.45
C ARG A 210 8.08 -3.71 -2.71
N ILE A 211 8.07 -4.11 -1.43
CA ILE A 211 6.86 -4.11 -0.60
C ILE A 211 6.24 -2.71 -0.53
N ARG A 212 7.05 -1.66 -0.24
CA ARG A 212 6.55 -0.27 -0.20
C ARG A 212 5.99 0.17 -1.54
N GLN A 213 6.65 -0.19 -2.64
CA GLN A 213 6.18 0.13 -3.98
C GLN A 213 4.81 -0.53 -4.26
N LEU A 214 4.68 -1.83 -3.99
CA LEU A 214 3.43 -2.58 -4.20
C LEU A 214 2.28 -2.05 -3.34
N GLN A 215 2.54 -1.74 -2.06
CA GLN A 215 1.55 -1.13 -1.18
C GLN A 215 1.06 0.22 -1.72
N ALA A 216 1.99 1.06 -2.20
CA ALA A 216 1.64 2.35 -2.79
C ALA A 216 0.82 2.22 -4.08
N ILE A 217 1.14 1.24 -4.93
CA ILE A 217 0.40 0.93 -6.17
C ILE A 217 -1.02 0.44 -5.82
N LEU A 218 -1.14 -0.57 -4.95
CA LEU A 218 -2.42 -1.18 -4.60
C LEU A 218 -3.35 -0.19 -3.86
N ALA A 219 -2.80 0.70 -3.04
CA ALA A 219 -3.58 1.70 -2.30
C ALA A 219 -4.24 2.75 -3.21
N ARG A 220 -3.68 3.01 -4.40
CA ARG A 220 -4.19 3.98 -5.38
C ARG A 220 -4.82 3.33 -6.62
N ALA A 221 -4.92 2.00 -6.63
CA ALA A 221 -5.34 1.26 -7.80
C ALA A 221 -6.85 1.36 -8.02
N GLU A 222 -7.24 1.61 -9.27
CA GLU A 222 -8.62 1.50 -9.73
C GLU A 222 -8.72 0.28 -10.65
N ILE A 223 -9.60 -0.68 -10.31
CA ILE A 223 -9.75 -1.92 -11.07
C ILE A 223 -10.66 -1.68 -12.27
N ILE A 224 -10.14 -1.93 -13.48
CA ILE A 224 -10.93 -1.92 -14.71
C ILE A 224 -11.50 -3.31 -14.96
N ASP A 225 -12.82 -3.37 -15.14
CA ASP A 225 -13.56 -4.58 -15.49
C ASP A 225 -13.59 -4.73 -17.02
N GLU A 226 -12.89 -5.75 -17.53
CA GLU A 226 -12.71 -6.04 -18.96
C GLU A 226 -14.03 -6.44 -19.64
N GLY A 227 -14.96 -7.06 -18.90
CA GLY A 227 -16.14 -7.73 -19.48
C GLY A 227 -17.36 -6.86 -19.80
N ARG A 228 -17.30 -5.52 -19.68
CA ARG A 228 -18.51 -4.67 -19.74
C ARG A 228 -18.50 -3.50 -20.71
N ARG A 229 -17.48 -3.33 -21.54
CA ARG A 229 -17.40 -2.15 -22.42
C ARG A 229 -17.24 -2.56 -23.88
N THR A 230 -18.30 -2.41 -24.68
CA THR A 230 -18.15 -2.20 -26.13
C THR A 230 -17.39 -0.90 -26.33
N ALA A 231 -16.07 -0.99 -26.35
CA ALA A 231 -15.22 0.18 -26.40
C ALA A 231 -15.04 0.58 -27.86
N ASP A 232 -15.78 1.59 -28.31
CA ASP A 232 -15.54 2.28 -29.59
C ASP A 232 -14.12 2.88 -29.69
N ARG A 233 -13.38 2.89 -28.58
CA ARG A 233 -12.03 3.43 -28.43
C ARG A 233 -11.18 2.47 -27.63
N ILE A 234 -9.90 2.42 -27.96
CA ILE A 234 -8.91 1.62 -27.25
C ILE A 234 -8.62 2.25 -25.88
N VAL A 235 -8.87 1.50 -24.81
CA VAL A 235 -8.61 1.90 -23.41
C VAL A 235 -7.79 0.82 -22.69
N LEU A 236 -7.37 1.08 -21.46
CA LEU A 236 -6.65 0.10 -20.65
C LEU A 236 -7.51 -1.15 -20.39
N GLY A 237 -6.90 -2.33 -20.51
CA GLY A 237 -7.56 -3.64 -20.43
C GLY A 237 -8.03 -4.18 -21.79
N VAL A 238 -8.07 -3.35 -22.84
CA VAL A 238 -8.55 -3.75 -24.17
C VAL A 238 -7.45 -4.45 -24.96
N ARG A 239 -7.87 -5.45 -25.75
CA ARG A 239 -7.04 -6.11 -26.72
C ARG A 239 -7.18 -5.49 -28.10
N VAL A 240 -6.05 -5.24 -28.76
CA VAL A 240 -5.96 -4.57 -30.05
C VAL A 240 -5.12 -5.40 -31.01
N THR A 241 -5.57 -5.49 -32.24
CA THR A 241 -4.79 -6.07 -33.34
C THR A 241 -4.29 -4.93 -34.22
N ILE A 242 -2.98 -4.83 -34.41
CA ILE A 242 -2.36 -3.85 -35.29
C ILE A 242 -1.61 -4.57 -36.43
N ARG A 243 -1.66 -3.99 -37.62
CA ARG A 243 -0.93 -4.46 -38.81
C ARG A 243 0.15 -3.45 -39.20
N ASP A 244 1.37 -3.91 -39.42
CA ASP A 244 2.44 -3.12 -40.02
C ASP A 244 2.14 -2.87 -41.51
N ILE A 245 2.12 -1.61 -41.95
CA ILE A 245 1.79 -1.25 -43.34
C ILE A 245 2.96 -1.56 -44.29
N GLY A 246 4.20 -1.59 -43.80
CA GLY A 246 5.39 -1.86 -44.59
C GLY A 246 5.70 -3.35 -44.76
N GLU A 247 5.52 -4.12 -43.69
CA GLU A 247 5.88 -5.55 -43.64
C GLU A 247 4.65 -6.49 -43.74
N ASP A 248 3.42 -5.96 -43.66
CA ASP A 248 2.14 -6.69 -43.65
C ASP A 248 1.99 -7.68 -42.46
N ASP A 249 2.82 -7.53 -41.44
CA ASP A 249 2.79 -8.34 -40.22
C ASP A 249 1.66 -7.91 -39.28
N VAL A 250 0.92 -8.88 -38.76
CA VAL A 250 -0.21 -8.66 -37.84
C VAL A 250 0.19 -9.07 -36.43
N ILE A 251 0.03 -8.15 -35.47
CA ILE A 251 0.42 -8.34 -34.08
C ILE A 251 -0.74 -7.98 -33.15
N GLU A 252 -0.95 -8.81 -32.14
CA GLU A 252 -2.00 -8.64 -31.14
C GLU A 252 -1.39 -8.19 -29.81
N TYR A 253 -1.98 -7.15 -29.21
CA TYR A 253 -1.53 -6.58 -27.95
C TYR A 253 -2.68 -6.35 -26.98
N THR A 254 -2.44 -6.53 -25.68
CA THR A 254 -3.32 -6.09 -24.60
C THR A 254 -2.73 -4.85 -23.96
N LEU A 255 -3.48 -3.76 -23.90
CA LEU A 255 -3.03 -2.52 -23.25
C LEU A 255 -3.18 -2.63 -21.75
N VAL A 256 -2.09 -2.43 -21.03
CA VAL A 256 -2.05 -2.60 -19.57
C VAL A 256 -1.25 -1.48 -18.93
N SER A 257 -1.30 -1.39 -17.61
CA SER A 257 -0.46 -0.45 -16.86
C SER A 257 1.02 -0.85 -16.92
N PRO A 258 1.96 0.10 -16.70
CA PRO A 258 3.39 -0.19 -16.70
C PRO A 258 3.81 -1.36 -15.80
N ASN A 259 3.16 -1.55 -14.64
CA ASN A 259 3.47 -2.65 -13.71
C ASN A 259 3.03 -4.03 -14.21
N GLU A 260 2.15 -4.09 -15.20
CA GLU A 260 1.60 -5.32 -15.76
C GLU A 260 2.20 -5.66 -17.13
N ALA A 261 3.02 -4.76 -17.67
CA ALA A 261 3.54 -4.87 -19.02
C ALA A 261 4.50 -6.05 -19.13
N ASN A 262 4.21 -6.91 -20.09
CA ASN A 262 5.04 -8.03 -20.46
C ASN A 262 4.99 -8.20 -21.99
N PRO A 263 5.94 -7.60 -22.73
CA PRO A 263 5.94 -7.66 -24.19
C PRO A 263 5.97 -9.08 -24.76
N ARG A 264 6.53 -10.05 -24.02
CA ARG A 264 6.58 -11.46 -24.44
C ARG A 264 5.21 -12.14 -24.42
N GLU A 265 4.31 -11.68 -23.57
CA GLU A 265 2.92 -12.14 -23.46
C GLU A 265 1.96 -11.27 -24.29
N GLY A 266 2.49 -10.36 -25.13
CA GLY A 266 1.67 -9.39 -25.85
C GLY A 266 1.02 -8.34 -24.95
N ARG A 267 1.48 -8.16 -23.70
CA ARG A 267 0.97 -7.12 -22.78
C ARG A 267 1.85 -5.87 -22.88
N ILE A 268 1.33 -4.78 -23.43
CA ILE A 268 2.10 -3.54 -23.61
C ILE A 268 1.62 -2.45 -22.67
N SER A 269 2.58 -1.69 -22.13
CA SER A 269 2.28 -0.55 -21.27
C SER A 269 1.62 0.57 -22.08
N VAL A 270 0.59 1.21 -21.52
CA VAL A 270 0.05 2.49 -22.03
C VAL A 270 1.11 3.60 -22.12
N ALA A 271 2.21 3.50 -21.38
CA ALA A 271 3.33 4.44 -21.43
C ALA A 271 4.37 4.11 -22.51
N SER A 272 4.28 2.94 -23.16
CA SER A 272 5.17 2.57 -24.27
C SER A 272 4.88 3.40 -25.53
N PRO A 273 5.83 3.49 -26.50
CA PRO A 273 5.59 4.21 -27.76
C PRO A 273 4.35 3.70 -28.51
N VAL A 274 4.20 2.37 -28.62
CA VAL A 274 3.03 1.73 -29.24
C VAL A 274 1.77 2.01 -28.42
N GLY A 275 1.83 1.82 -27.09
CA GLY A 275 0.69 2.06 -26.19
C GLY A 275 0.17 3.50 -26.23
N ARG A 276 1.06 4.49 -26.30
CA ARG A 276 0.70 5.91 -26.46
C ARG A 276 0.11 6.24 -27.83
N ALA A 277 0.49 5.49 -28.87
CA ALA A 277 -0.02 5.71 -30.21
C ALA A 277 -1.42 5.12 -30.43
N VAL A 278 -1.71 3.97 -29.80
CA VAL A 278 -3.00 3.26 -29.93
C VAL A 278 -4.05 3.72 -28.92
N ILE A 279 -3.69 4.28 -27.76
CA ILE A 279 -4.67 4.73 -26.76
C ILE A 279 -5.65 5.75 -27.37
N ASP A 280 -6.93 5.65 -27.01
CA ASP A 280 -8.05 6.46 -27.52
C ASP A 280 -8.34 6.36 -29.04
N ARG A 281 -7.60 5.53 -29.78
CA ARG A 281 -7.84 5.27 -31.21
C ARG A 281 -8.95 4.25 -31.43
N ARG A 282 -9.39 4.13 -32.68
CA ARG A 282 -10.49 3.27 -33.11
C ARG A 282 -10.02 2.23 -34.13
N GLN A 283 -10.85 1.21 -34.32
CA GLN A 283 -10.69 0.29 -35.44
C GLN A 283 -10.64 1.06 -36.77
N GLY A 284 -9.66 0.73 -37.62
CA GLY A 284 -9.44 1.36 -38.92
C GLY A 284 -8.48 2.56 -38.91
N ASP A 285 -8.12 3.09 -37.74
CA ASP A 285 -7.18 4.22 -37.64
C ASP A 285 -5.76 3.78 -38.02
N GLU A 286 -5.01 4.68 -38.66
CA GLU A 286 -3.57 4.56 -38.87
C GLU A 286 -2.80 5.37 -37.83
N ILE A 287 -1.73 4.78 -37.32
CA ILE A 287 -0.86 5.37 -36.30
C ILE A 287 0.59 5.29 -36.74
N GLU A 288 1.41 6.22 -36.25
CA GLU A 288 2.85 6.23 -36.47
C GLU A 288 3.55 6.09 -35.11
N VAL A 289 4.52 5.18 -35.04
CA VAL A 289 5.28 4.90 -33.83
C VAL A 289 6.76 5.10 -34.13
N ASP A 290 7.44 5.85 -33.27
CA ASP A 290 8.89 5.98 -33.34
C ASP A 290 9.55 4.71 -32.79
N ALA A 291 10.19 3.94 -33.67
CA ALA A 291 11.02 2.80 -33.32
C ALA A 291 12.52 3.16 -33.48
N PRO A 292 13.44 2.41 -32.82
CA PRO A 292 14.88 2.66 -32.97
C PRO A 292 15.39 2.61 -34.41
N ALA A 293 14.73 1.84 -35.29
CA ALA A 293 15.07 1.70 -36.70
C ALA A 293 14.42 2.78 -37.60
N GLY A 294 13.59 3.67 -37.05
CA GLY A 294 12.83 4.67 -37.79
C GLY A 294 11.35 4.70 -37.43
N LYS A 295 10.59 5.55 -38.14
CA LYS A 295 9.13 5.65 -37.97
C LYS A 295 8.45 4.48 -38.65
N VAL A 296 7.65 3.75 -37.89
CA VAL A 296 6.85 2.62 -38.38
C VAL A 296 5.38 3.00 -38.37
N ARG A 297 4.65 2.64 -39.43
CA ARG A 297 3.21 2.94 -39.55
C ARG A 297 2.41 1.66 -39.36
N TYR A 298 1.43 1.72 -38.47
CA TYR A 298 0.52 0.63 -38.18
C TYR A 298 -0.93 1.02 -38.49
N ARG A 299 -1.75 0.05 -38.87
CA ARG A 299 -3.22 0.17 -38.95
C ARG A 299 -3.88 -0.68 -37.88
N ILE A 300 -4.88 -0.15 -37.19
CA ILE A 300 -5.66 -0.89 -36.19
C ILE A 300 -6.71 -1.73 -36.91
N GLU A 301 -6.57 -3.06 -36.87
CA GLU A 301 -7.46 -3.99 -37.56
C GLU A 301 -8.68 -4.37 -36.74
N SER A 302 -8.49 -4.59 -35.43
CA SER A 302 -9.57 -5.01 -34.54
C SER A 302 -9.34 -4.51 -33.12
N VAL A 303 -10.45 -4.30 -32.40
CA VAL A 303 -10.48 -3.88 -30.99
C VAL A 303 -11.47 -4.79 -30.27
N VAL A 304 -11.00 -5.52 -29.26
CA VAL A 304 -11.78 -6.50 -28.51
C VAL A 304 -11.63 -6.20 -27.02
N SER A 305 -12.77 -5.97 -26.35
CA SER A 305 -12.89 -5.80 -24.91
C SER A 305 -13.03 -7.13 -24.19
#